data_AF-A0A917GVV9-F1
#
_entry.id   AF-A0A917GVV9-F1
#
_cell.length_a   1.000
_cell.length_b   1.000
_cell.length_c   1.000
_cell.angle_alpha   90.00
_cell.angle_beta   90.00
_cell.angle_gamma   90.00
#
_symmetry.space_group_name_H-M   'P 1'
#
loop_
_entity.id
_entity.type
_entity.pdbx_description
1 polymer ?
#
loop_
_entity_poly.entity_id
_entity_poly.type
_entity_poly.pdbx_seq_one_letter_code
_entity_poly.pdbx_strand_id
1 'polypeptide(L)' 'MVMNFECECGNRTGLFATGDQDESGREFLELEDDDSMTYIIGENSVLFKCKFCGYTYRLDKL' A
#
# COMPACT_ATOMS: atom_id res chain seq x y z
N MET A 1 -12.72 2.26 -3.09
CA MET A 1 -11.61 2.84 -2.29
C MET A 1 -11.94 2.70 -0.82
N VAL A 2 -11.10 1.99 -0.07
CA VAL A 2 -11.25 1.71 1.38
C VAL A 2 -10.18 2.42 2.21
N MET A 3 -9.06 2.81 1.61
CA MET A 3 -8.00 3.57 2.27
C MET A 3 -7.33 4.53 1.27
N ASN A 4 -6.74 5.61 1.79
CA ASN A 4 -5.93 6.54 1.02
C ASN A 4 -4.53 6.61 1.59
N PHE A 5 -3.55 6.64 0.71
CA PHE A 5 -2.15 6.88 1.05
C PHE A 5 -1.71 8.23 0.48
N GLU A 6 -1.16 9.09 1.32
CA GLU A 6 -0.61 10.40 0.94
C GLU A 6 0.87 10.47 1.31
N CYS A 7 1.71 10.72 0.31
CA CYS A 7 3.14 10.94 0.50
C CYS A 7 3.42 12.41 0.81
N GLU A 8 4.48 12.70 1.57
CA GLU A 8 4.91 14.07 1.91
C GLU A 8 5.18 14.99 0.71
N CYS A 9 5.43 14.45 -0.48
CA CYS A 9 5.60 15.22 -1.72
C CYS A 9 4.26 15.66 -2.36
N GLY A 10 3.13 15.30 -1.75
CA GLY A 10 1.78 15.56 -2.24
C GLY A 10 1.20 14.48 -3.14
N ASN A 11 1.95 13.41 -3.43
CA ASN A 11 1.43 12.27 -4.19
C ASN A 11 0.38 11.49 -3.40
N ARG A 12 -0.72 11.12 -4.05
CA ARG A 12 -1.85 10.41 -3.44
C ARG A 12 -2.17 9.16 -4.24
N THR A 13 -2.50 8.07 -3.55
CA THR A 13 -3.00 6.86 -4.18
C THR A 13 -4.08 6.22 -3.31
N GLY A 14 -5.09 5.64 -3.96
CA GLY A 14 -6.12 4.86 -3.31
C GLY A 14 -5.68 3.42 -3.10
N LEU A 15 -6.18 2.81 -2.03
CA LEU A 15 -6.22 1.37 -1.90
C LEU A 15 -7.67 0.90 -1.96
N PHE A 16 -7.90 -0.19 -2.67
CA PHE A 16 -9.18 -0.86 -2.75
C PHE A 16 -9.06 -2.31 -2.28
N ALA A 17 -10.13 -2.81 -1.66
CA ALA A 17 -10.25 -4.21 -1.32
C ALA A 17 -10.53 -4.99 -2.61
N THR A 18 -9.77 -6.04 -2.86
CA THR A 18 -9.99 -6.90 -4.03
C THR A 18 -11.23 -7.79 -3.86
N GLY A 19 -11.70 -7.93 -2.61
CA GLY A 19 -12.75 -8.87 -2.23
C GLY A 19 -12.21 -10.27 -1.94
N ASP A 20 -10.92 -10.53 -2.16
CA ASP A 20 -10.27 -11.75 -1.72
C ASP A 20 -9.92 -11.67 -0.24
N GLN A 21 -10.14 -12.77 0.48
CA GLN A 21 -9.83 -12.90 1.91
C GLN A 21 -8.84 -14.03 2.15
N ASP A 22 -7.97 -13.86 3.14
CA ASP A 22 -7.12 -14.94 3.62
C ASP A 22 -7.85 -15.89 4.60
N GLU A 23 -7.18 -16.95 5.03
CA GLU A 23 -7.73 -17.94 5.97
C GLU A 23 -8.13 -17.35 7.35
N SER A 24 -7.69 -16.13 7.64
CA SER A 24 -8.02 -15.38 8.86
C SER A 24 -9.11 -14.32 8.64
N GLY A 25 -9.68 -14.24 7.42
CA GLY A 25 -10.73 -13.28 7.06
C GLY A 25 -10.22 -11.86 6.79
N ARG A 26 -8.91 -11.67 6.56
CA ARG A 26 -8.34 -10.37 6.20
C ARG A 26 -8.45 -10.16 4.70
N GLU A 27 -9.00 -9.03 4.28
CA GLU A 27 -9.12 -8.69 2.87
C GLU A 27 -7.78 -8.23 2.28
N PHE A 28 -7.48 -8.67 1.06
CA PHE A 28 -6.35 -8.17 0.29
C PHE A 28 -6.65 -6.76 -0.22
N LEU A 29 -5.67 -5.87 -0.02
CA LEU A 29 -5.71 -4.50 -0.51
C LEU A 29 -4.77 -4.37 -1.71
N GLU A 30 -5.27 -3.77 -2.78
CA GLU A 30 -4.49 -3.40 -3.96
C GLU A 30 -4.40 -1.89 -4.11
N LEU A 31 -3.28 -1.42 -4.67
CA LEU A 31 -3.12 -0.02 -5.07
C LEU A 31 -3.97 0.23 -6.31
N GLU A 32 -4.65 1.37 -6.36
CA GLU A 32 -5.19 1.87 -7.62
C GLU A 32 -4.02 2.06 -8.59
N ASP A 33 -4.15 1.47 -9.79
CA ASP A 33 -3.11 1.21 -10.81
C ASP A 33 -2.54 2.49 -11.48
N ASP A 34 -2.53 3.60 -10.75
CA ASP A 34 -2.07 4.92 -11.18
C ASP A 34 -0.53 5.03 -11.20
N ASP A 35 0.17 3.90 -11.11
CA ASP A 35 1.62 3.74 -11.22
C ASP A 35 2.45 4.65 -10.28
N SER A 36 1.80 5.26 -9.29
CA SER A 36 2.30 6.35 -8.45
C SER A 36 3.10 5.87 -7.23
N MET A 37 2.84 4.63 -6.80
CA MET A 37 3.47 3.95 -5.67
C MET A 37 3.80 2.49 -6.04
N THR A 38 4.79 1.93 -5.37
CA THR A 38 5.07 0.47 -5.38
C THR A 38 5.11 -0.04 -3.96
N TYR A 39 4.76 -1.31 -3.74
CA TYR A 39 4.94 -1.94 -2.44
C TYR A 39 5.69 -3.27 -2.53
N ILE A 40 6.34 -3.64 -1.43
CA ILE A 40 7.01 -4.93 -1.25
C ILE A 40 6.54 -5.50 0.09
N ILE A 41 6.01 -6.72 0.06
CA ILE A 41 5.61 -7.46 1.25
C ILE A 41 6.81 -8.32 1.70
N GLY A 42 7.32 -8.05 2.90
CA GLY A 42 8.28 -8.89 3.60
C GLY A 42 7.62 -9.67 4.74
N GLU A 43 8.37 -10.56 5.37
CA GLU A 43 7.88 -11.46 6.42
C GLU A 43 7.25 -10.72 7.62
N ASN A 44 7.85 -9.61 8.04
CA ASN A 44 7.43 -8.84 9.22
C ASN A 44 7.04 -7.39 8.91
N SER A 45 7.10 -6.97 7.65
CA SER A 45 6.86 -5.58 7.28
C SER A 45 6.44 -5.43 5.84
N VAL A 46 5.66 -4.38 5.56
CA VAL A 46 5.36 -3.91 4.21
C VAL A 46 6.10 -2.61 3.96
N LEU A 47 6.81 -2.53 2.83
CA LEU A 47 7.46 -1.30 2.37
C LEU A 47 6.64 -0.67 1.26
N PHE A 48 6.35 0.63 1.38
CA PHE A 48 5.71 1.43 0.34
C PHE A 48 6.70 2.46 -0.17
N LYS A 49 6.95 2.51 -1.48
CA LYS A 49 7.87 3.47 -2.09
C LYS A 49 7.13 4.35 -3.09
N CYS A 50 7.29 5.66 -2.94
CA CYS A 50 6.79 6.63 -3.91
C CYS A 50 7.68 6.67 -5.15
N LYS A 51 7.09 6.53 -6.34
CA LYS A 51 7.84 6.60 -7.59
C LYS A 51 8.28 8.03 -7.94
N PHE A 52 7.57 9.04 -7.45
CA PHE A 52 7.87 10.44 -7.74
C PHE A 52 9.06 10.97 -6.94
N CYS A 53 9.04 10.83 -5.62
CA CYS A 53 10.08 11.38 -4.75
C CYS A 53 11.02 10.33 -4.15
N GLY A 54 10.74 9.04 -4.33
CA GLY A 54 11.58 7.94 -3.85
C GLY A 54 11.46 7.63 -2.36
N TYR A 55 10.68 8.39 -1.60
CA TYR A 55 10.48 8.15 -0.16
C TYR A 55 9.88 6.76 0.07
N THR A 56 10.39 6.09 1.11
CA THR A 56 9.97 4.74 1.48
C THR A 56 9.40 4.76 2.89
N TYR A 57 8.18 4.24 3.03
CA TYR A 57 7.46 4.08 4.28
C TYR A 57 7.46 2.61 4.65
N ARG A 58 7.62 2.31 5.93
CA ARG A 58 7.64 0.95 6.46
C ARG A 58 6.52 0.78 7.45
N LEU A 59 5.67 -0.21 7.20
CA LEU A 59 4.63 -0.68 8.10
C LEU A 59 5.11 -1.99 8.70
N ASP A 60 5.44 -1.98 9.99
CA ASP A 60 5.82 -3.19 10.73
C ASP A 60 4.58 -3.92 11.23
N LYS A 61 4.65 -5.25 11.26
CA LYS A 61 3.67 -6.10 11.91
C LYS A 61 3.78 -5.90 13.42
N LEU A 62 2.69 -5.46 14.04
CA LEU A 62 2.54 -5.34 15.49
C LEU A 62 2.47 -6.71 16.18
#